data_AF-A0A937ZTN3-F1
#
_entry.id   AF-A0A937ZTN3-F1
#
_cell.length_a   1.000
_cell.length_b   1.000
_cell.length_c   1.000
_cell.angle_alpha   90.00
_cell.angle_beta   90.00
_cell.angle_gamma   90.00
#
_symmetry.space_group_name_H-M   'P 1'
#
loop_
_entity.id
_entity.type
_entity.pdbx_description
1 polymer ?
#
loop_
_entity_poly.entity_id
_entity_poly.type
_entity_poly.pdbx_seq_one_letter_code
_entity_poly.pdbx_strand_id
1 'polypeptide(L)' 'MRPPLVLASASPRRLELLAQIGVVPDLVDPAGLDEAVLPGELPAAHV' A
#
# COMPACT_ATOMS: atom_id res chain seq x y z
N MET A 1 18.63 -9.80 12.07
CA MET A 1 17.52 -8.83 12.26
C MET A 1 16.76 -8.75 10.95
N ARG A 2 15.42 -8.86 10.97
CA ARG A 2 14.61 -8.63 9.76
C ARG A 2 14.17 -7.16 9.72
N PRO A 3 14.06 -6.52 8.54
CA PRO A 3 13.50 -5.19 8.44
C PRO A 3 12.01 -5.18 8.84
N PRO A 4 11.46 -4.05 9.32
CA PRO A 4 10.04 -3.93 9.62
C PRO A 4 9.21 -3.97 8.32
N LEU A 5 8.06 -4.62 8.38
CA LEU A 5 7.04 -4.57 7.35
C LEU A 5 6.08 -3.41 7.62
N VAL A 6 6.00 -2.44 6.71
CA VAL A 6 5.09 -1.29 6.83
C VAL A 6 3.97 -1.42 5.81
N LEU A 7 2.71 -1.29 6.25
CA LEU A 7 1.56 -1.17 5.37
C LEU A 7 1.39 0.30 4.97
N ALA A 8 1.87 0.65 3.78
CA ALA A 8 1.80 2.00 3.22
C ALA A 8 0.41 2.37 2.66
N SER A 9 -0.66 1.97 3.34
CA SER A 9 -2.03 2.20 2.87
C SER A 9 -3.01 2.49 3.99
N ALA A 10 -3.85 3.51 3.80
CA ALA A 10 -4.98 3.81 4.68
C ALA A 10 -6.18 2.86 4.52
N SER A 11 -6.13 1.89 3.60
CA SER A 11 -7.27 1.02 3.30
C SER A 11 -7.47 -0.07 4.36
N PRO A 12 -8.60 -0.07 5.11
CA PRO A 12 -8.89 -1.13 6.09
C PRO A 12 -8.94 -2.52 5.43
N ARG A 13 -9.44 -2.60 4.19
CA ARG A 13 -9.51 -3.84 3.41
C ARG A 13 -8.13 -4.45 3.16
N ARG A 14 -7.08 -3.63 2.99
CA ARG A 14 -5.70 -4.14 2.80
C ARG A 14 -5.15 -4.74 4.09
N LEU A 15 -5.46 -4.15 5.24
CA LEU A 15 -5.11 -4.72 6.54
C LEU A 15 -5.80 -6.07 6.76
N GLU A 16 -7.09 -6.17 6.43
CA GLU A 16 -7.85 -7.42 6.50
C GLU A 16 -7.27 -8.52 5.60
N LEU A 17 -6.85 -8.19 4.38
CA LEU A 17 -6.22 -9.15 3.47
C LEU A 17 -4.90 -9.70 4.00
N LEU A 18 -4.06 -8.84 4.61
CA LEU A 18 -2.83 -9.30 5.27
C LEU A 18 -3.15 -10.25 6.43
N ALA A 19 -4.17 -9.92 7.23
CA ALA A 19 -4.60 -10.77 8.34
C ALA A 19 -5.10 -12.14 7.86
N GLN A 20 -5.79 -12.22 6.72
CA GLN A 20 -6.26 -13.50 6.13
C GLN A 20 -5.12 -14.47 5.80
N ILE A 21 -3.94 -13.94 5.44
CA ILE A 21 -2.74 -14.74 5.15
C ILE A 21 -1.78 -14.84 6.35
N GLY A 22 -2.21 -14.41 7.54
CA GLY A 22 -1.41 -14.48 8.77
C GLY A 22 -0.27 -13.46 8.85
N VAL A 23 -0.33 -12.40 8.05
CA VAL A 23 0.67 -11.32 8.05
C VAL A 23 0.14 -10.13 8.86
N VAL A 24 0.94 -9.67 9.82
CA VAL A 24 0.68 -8.45 10.59
C VAL A 24 1.81 -7.47 10.29
N PRO A 25 1.52 -6.27 9.75
CA PRO A 25 2.55 -5.25 9.56
C PRO A 25 3.00 -4.70 10.91
N ASP A 26 4.28 -4.33 11.00
CA ASP A 26 4.86 -3.69 12.19
C ASP A 26 4.36 -2.23 12.34
N LEU A 27 3.96 -1.60 11.23
CA LEU A 27 3.45 -0.23 11.18
C LEU A 27 2.42 -0.07 10.04
N VAL A 28 1.39 0.76 10.25
CA VAL A 28 0.50 1.25 9.20
C VAL A 28 0.77 2.73 9.00
N ASP A 29 1.29 3.11 7.83
CA ASP A 29 1.73 4.48 7.52
C ASP A 29 1.30 4.87 6.11
N PRO A 30 0.08 5.43 5.93
CA PRO A 30 -0.45 5.73 4.61
C PRO A 30 0.43 6.70 3.81
N ALA A 31 0.65 6.40 2.52
CA ALA A 31 1.32 7.34 1.63
C ALA A 31 0.45 8.58 1.40
N GLY A 32 1.03 9.77 1.64
CA GLY A 32 0.42 11.07 1.33
C GLY A 32 0.90 11.64 -0.01
N LEU A 33 0.99 10.79 -1.03
CA LEU A 33 1.50 11.16 -2.35
C LEU A 33 0.36 11.60 -3.28
N ASP A 34 0.68 12.45 -4.25
CA ASP A 34 -0.23 12.79 -5.33
C ASP A 34 -0.19 11.69 -6.39
N GLU A 35 -1.29 10.96 -6.52
CA GLU A 35 -1.48 9.88 -7.50
C GLU A 35 -2.22 10.37 -8.75
N ALA A 36 -2.22 11.69 -9.04
CA ALA A 36 -2.83 12.21 -10.26
C ALA A 36 -2.15 11.64 -11.53
N VAL A 37 -2.98 11.11 -12.43
CA VAL A 37 -2.54 10.60 -13.75
C VAL A 37 -1.96 11.72 -14.60
N LEU A 38 -0.83 11.47 -15.24
CA LEU A 38 -0.17 12.41 -16.13
C LEU A 38 -0.78 12.40 -17.55
N PRO A 39 -0.73 13.52 -18.30
CA PRO A 39 -1.19 13.55 -19.69
C PRO A 39 -0.43 12.54 -20.56
N GLY A 40 -1.17 11.66 -21.24
CA GLY A 40 -0.59 10.62 -22.10
C GLY A 40 -0.06 9.40 -21.34
N GLU A 41 -0.21 9.35 -20.01
CA GLU A 41 0.12 8.17 -19.22
C GLU A 41 -0.82 7.02 -19.61
N LEU A 42 -0.24 5.87 -19.91
CA LEU A 42 -1.01 4.66 -20.19
C LEU A 42 -1.55 4.11 -18.87
N PRO A 43 -2.79 3.59 -18.81
CA PRO A 43 -3.33 2.99 -17.59
C PRO A 43 -2.45 1.88 -17.00
N ALA A 44 -1.78 1.09 -17.85
CA ALA A 44 -0.87 0.04 -17.40
C ALA A 44 0.43 0.58 -16.77
N ALA A 45 0.77 1.85 -17.00
CA ALA A 45 1.91 2.52 -16.39
C ALA A 45 1.54 3.14 -15.01
N HIS A 46 0.25 3.29 -14.72
CA HIS A 46 -0.28 3.92 -13.51
C HIS A 46 -0.88 2.86 -12.57
N VAL A 47 -0.10 2.37 -11.59
CA VAL A 47 -0.49 1.32 -10.63
C VAL A 47 0.03 1.55 -9.22
#